data_AF-A0A7C1Y2I7-F1
#
_entry.id   AF-A0A7C1Y2I7-F1
#
_cell.length_a   1.000
_cell.length_b   1.000
_cell.length_c   1.000
_cell.angle_alpha   90.00
_cell.angle_beta   90.00
_cell.angle_gamma   90.00
#
_symmetry.space_group_name_H-M   'P 1'
#
loop_
_entity.id
_entity.type
_entity.pdbx_description
1 polymer ?
#
loop_
_entity_poly.entity_id
_entity_poly.type
_entity_poly.pdbx_seq_one_letter_code
_entity_poly.pdbx_strand_id
1 'polypeptide(L)' 'MAGKIVAITGATGFLGRHVLSAVQAAGHRPVAVVRNVAAARRQL' A
#
# COMPACT_ATOMS: atom_id res chain seq x y z
N MET A 1 -7.72 14.81 -4.16
CA MET A 1 -8.66 14.03 -5.00
C MET A 1 -9.05 12.74 -4.27
N ALA A 2 -9.97 12.77 -3.30
CA ALA A 2 -10.30 11.57 -2.52
C ALA A 2 -10.91 10.44 -3.37
N GLY A 3 -10.81 9.20 -2.89
CA GLY A 3 -11.53 8.04 -3.43
C GLY A 3 -10.88 7.32 -4.63
N LYS A 4 -9.72 7.76 -5.12
CA LYS A 4 -9.00 7.04 -6.19
C LYS A 4 -8.43 5.71 -5.68
N ILE A 5 -8.36 4.72 -6.57
CA ILE A 5 -7.64 3.46 -6.35
C ILE A 5 -6.19 3.66 -6.77
N VAL A 6 -5.23 3.28 -5.91
CA VAL A 6 -3.79 3.52 -6.14
C VAL A 6 -3.02 2.22 -5.97
N ALA A 7 -2.41 1.72 -7.04
CA ALA A 7 -1.54 0.55 -6.98
C ALA A 7 -0.14 0.94 -6.46
N ILE A 8 0.37 0.19 -5.49
CA ILE A 8 1.69 0.44 -4.88
C ILE A 8 2.53 -0.83 -5.00
N THR A 9 3.58 -0.77 -5.84
CA THR A 9 4.60 -1.83 -5.93
C THR A 9 5.60 -1.70 -4.80
N GLY A 10 6.12 -2.82 -4.30
CA GLY A 10 7.07 -2.79 -3.19
C GLY A 10 6.45 -2.27 -1.89
N ALA A 11 5.12 -2.41 -1.74
CA ALA A 11 4.33 -1.89 -0.63
C ALA A 11 4.80 -2.35 0.76
N THR A 12 5.51 -3.48 0.83
CA THR A 12 6.07 -4.02 2.08
C THR A 12 7.49 -3.53 2.39
N GLY A 13 8.12 -2.78 1.47
CA GLY A 13 9.46 -2.21 1.65
C GLY A 13 9.46 -0.97 2.53
N PHE A 14 10.66 -0.44 2.83
CA PHE A 14 10.83 0.74 3.69
C PHE A 14 9.97 1.92 3.22
N LEU A 15 10.10 2.36 1.96
CA LEU A 15 9.28 3.48 1.46
C LEU A 15 7.84 3.06 1.19
N GLY A 16 7.62 1.84 0.67
CA GLY A 16 6.30 1.37 0.26
C GLY A 16 5.27 1.43 1.39
N ARG A 17 5.66 1.05 2.61
CA ARG A 17 4.75 1.09 3.77
C ARG A 17 4.37 2.52 4.16
N HIS A 18 5.30 3.47 4.05
CA HIS A 18 5.03 4.88 4.34
C HIS A 18 4.11 5.49 3.29
N VAL A 19 4.32 5.16 2.02
CA VAL A 19 3.43 5.58 0.91
C VAL A 19 2.04 5.00 1.09
N LEU A 20 1.92 3.71 1.44
CA LEU A 20 0.62 3.07 1.67
C LEU A 20 -0.18 3.77 2.77
N SER A 21 0.46 4.09 3.89
CA SER A 21 -0.14 4.85 4.98
C SER A 21 -0.57 6.26 4.53
N ALA A 22 0.30 6.98 3.81
CA ALA A 22 0.00 8.33 3.32
C ALA A 22 -1.17 8.34 2.33
N VAL A 23 -1.23 7.38 1.41
CA VAL A 23 -2.31 7.23 0.42
C VAL A 23 -3.64 6.97 1.13
N GLN A 24 -3.64 6.09 2.14
CA GLN A 24 -4.84 5.82 2.94
C GLN A 24 -5.28 7.06 3.75
N ALA A 25 -4.35 7.75 4.40
CA ALA A 25 -4.62 8.97 5.16
C ALA A 25 -5.16 10.11 4.28
N ALA A 26 -4.77 10.16 3.01
CA ALA A 26 -5.30 11.10 2.02
C ALA A 26 -6.69 10.70 1.46
N GLY A 27 -7.33 9.65 1.99
CA GLY A 27 -8.68 9.24 1.62
C GLY A 27 -8.76 8.44 0.32
N HIS A 28 -7.65 7.85 -0.12
CA HIS A 28 -7.60 6.96 -1.28
C HIS A 28 -7.70 5.48 -0.86
N ARG A 29 -7.90 4.60 -1.84
CA ARG A 29 -7.93 3.14 -1.66
C ARG A 29 -6.63 2.53 -2.19
N PRO A 30 -5.63 2.27 -1.34
CA PRO A 30 -4.39 1.64 -1.78
C PRO A 30 -4.61 0.16 -2.14
N VAL A 31 -3.88 -0.32 -3.15
CA VAL A 31 -3.76 -1.73 -3.54
C VAL A 31 -2.28 -2.11 -3.53
N ALA A 32 -1.89 -2.94 -2.57
CA ALA A 32 -0.52 -3.42 -2.45
C ALA A 32 -0.22 -4.50 -3.51
N VAL A 33 0.74 -4.23 -4.39
CA VAL A 33 1.27 -5.21 -5.35
C VAL A 33 2.53 -5.85 -4.75
N VAL A 34 2.42 -7.14 -4.43
CA VAL A 34 3.43 -7.87 -3.65
C VAL A 34 3.82 -9.17 -4.35
N ARG A 35 5.05 -9.62 -4.09
CA ARG A 35 5.57 -10.91 -4.60
C ARG A 35 4.98 -12.12 -3.87
N ASN A 36 4.68 -11.98 -2.58
CA ASN A 36 4.14 -13.04 -1.74
C ASN A 36 3.05 -12.47 -0.83
N VAL A 37 1.81 -12.89 -1.07
CA VAL A 37 0.63 -12.41 -0.34
C VAL A 37 0.65 -12.84 1.13
N ALA A 38 1.04 -14.08 1.42
CA ALA A 38 1.06 -14.60 2.79
C ALA A 38 2.08 -13.86 3.66
N ALA A 39 3.26 -13.53 3.10
CA ALA A 39 4.25 -12.72 3.78
C ALA A 39 3.77 -11.28 4.00
N ALA A 40 3.16 -10.67 2.97
CA ALA A 40 2.66 -9.29 3.05
C ALA A 40 1.58 -9.12 4.12
N ARG A 41 0.67 -10.09 4.27
CA ARG A 41 -0.39 -10.07 5.31
C ARG A 41 0.12 -10.08 6.75
N ARG A 42 1.39 -10.45 6.98
CA ARG A 42 2.02 -10.38 8.32
C ARG A 42 2.72 -9.04 8.57
N GLN A 43 2.89 -8.22 7.54
CA GLN A 43 3.70 -7.00 7.54
C GLN A 43 2.88 -5.71 7.39
N LEU A 44 1.70 -5.81 6.77
CA LEU A 44 0.73 -4.72 6.54
C LEU A 44 -0.53 -5.01 7.35
#